data_AF-A0A1N7U9L9-F1
#
_entry.id   AF-A0A1N7U9L9-F1
#
_cell.length_a   1.000
_cell.length_b   1.000
_cell.length_c   1.000
_cell.angle_alpha   90.00
_cell.angle_beta   90.00
_cell.angle_gamma   90.00
#
_symmetry.space_group_name_H-M   'P 1'
#
loop_
_entity.id
_entity.type
_entity.pdbx_description
1 polymer ?
#
loop_
_entity_poly.entity_id
_entity_poly.type
_entity_poly.pdbx_seq_one_letter_code
_entity_poly.pdbx_strand_id
1 'polypeptide(L)'
;MAYGTTPFSALKAVIHDFSPGRAGEQARNVLAWWNSKLVCGDSADYKAGFEKGTTEIGCMAHARRKLFDLHVANKNQLAEQALYSHGGLLDT
;
A
#
# COMPACT_ATOMS: atom_id res chain seq x y z
N MET A 1 4.88 8.17 -10.28
CA MET A 1 4.77 7.22 -9.15
C MET A 1 6.04 6.39 -9.04
N ALA A 2 6.28 5.68 -7.93
CA ALA A 2 7.42 4.77 -7.80
C ALA A 2 6.94 3.38 -7.38
N TYR A 3 7.51 2.35 -7.99
CA TYR A 3 7.15 0.95 -7.76
C TYR A 3 8.41 0.17 -7.38
N GLY A 4 8.42 -0.45 -6.20
CA GLY A 4 9.56 -1.19 -5.69
C GLY A 4 9.26 -2.66 -5.50
N THR A 5 10.25 -3.50 -5.79
CA THR A 5 10.20 -4.93 -5.44
C THR A 5 10.30 -5.13 -3.93
N THR A 6 9.68 -6.19 -3.40
CA THR A 6 9.74 -6.51 -1.97
C THR A 6 11.13 -7.01 -1.53
N PRO A 7 11.44 -7.01 -0.22
CA PRO A 7 12.65 -7.64 0.32
C PRO A 7 12.77 -9.13 0.01
N PHE A 8 11.67 -9.81 -0.35
CA PHE A 8 11.64 -11.23 -0.69
C PHE A 8 11.82 -11.52 -2.19
N SER A 9 11.76 -10.50 -3.05
CA SER A 9 11.96 -10.67 -4.50
C SER A 9 13.42 -10.96 -4.81
N ALA A 10 13.70 -11.92 -5.70
CA ALA A 10 15.05 -12.17 -6.21
C ALA A 10 15.59 -10.95 -6.99
N LEU A 11 14.73 -10.30 -7.76
CA LEU A 11 15.03 -9.04 -8.43
C LEU A 11 14.86 -7.88 -7.45
N LYS A 12 15.89 -7.04 -7.29
CA LYS A 12 15.83 -5.78 -6.56
C LYS A 12 15.78 -4.63 -7.55
N ALA A 13 14.59 -4.06 -7.74
CA ALA A 13 14.38 -2.99 -8.69
C ALA A 13 13.39 -1.96 -8.18
N VAL A 14 13.56 -0.72 -8.64
CA VAL A 14 12.62 0.37 -8.48
C VAL A 14 12.35 0.98 -9.85
N ILE A 15 11.08 1.09 -10.20
CA ILE A 15 10.62 1.79 -11.39
C ILE A 15 10.13 3.16 -10.96
N HIS A 16 10.72 4.20 -11.53
CA HIS A 16 10.22 5.57 -11.41
C HIS A 16 9.42 5.91 -12.66
N ASP A 17 8.13 6.14 -12.48
CA ASP A 17 7.23 6.64 -13.51
C ASP A 17 7.01 8.14 -13.34
N PHE A 18 7.38 8.93 -14.34
CA PHE A 18 7.17 10.37 -14.36
C PHE A 18 5.99 10.70 -15.26
N SER A 19 4.85 10.97 -14.65
CA SER A 19 3.61 11.34 -15.34
C SER A 19 3.20 12.78 -14.98
N PRO A 20 2.52 13.52 -15.88
CA PRO A 20 2.05 14.88 -15.63
C PRO A 20 1.03 15.01 -14.48
N GLY A 21 0.54 13.89 -13.93
CA GLY A 21 -0.42 13.85 -12.83
C GLY A 21 -0.38 12.52 -12.09
N ARG A 22 -1.22 12.41 -11.06
CA ARG A 22 -1.30 11.23 -10.18
C ARG A 22 -2.56 10.37 -10.37
N ALA A 23 -3.33 10.65 -11.41
CA ALA A 23 -4.59 9.96 -11.66
C ALA A 23 -4.38 8.46 -11.83
N GLY A 24 -5.34 7.67 -11.38
CA GLY A 24 -5.29 6.21 -11.48
C GLY A 24 -5.05 5.63 -12.88
N GLU A 25 -5.42 6.36 -13.92
CA GLU A 25 -5.09 6.00 -15.30
C GLU A 25 -3.58 5.87 -15.53
N GLN A 26 -2.78 6.78 -14.97
CA GLN A 26 -1.33 6.75 -15.09
C GLN A 26 -0.77 5.46 -14.51
N ALA A 27 -1.26 5.06 -13.33
CA ALA A 27 -0.84 3.82 -12.67
C ALA A 27 -1.23 2.58 -13.48
N ARG A 28 -2.45 2.57 -14.04
CA ARG A 28 -2.93 1.45 -14.87
C ARG A 28 -2.14 1.31 -16.17
N ASN A 29 -1.69 2.41 -16.77
CA ASN A 29 -0.90 2.36 -18.00
C ASN A 29 0.48 1.75 -17.74
N VAL A 30 1.15 2.17 -16.66
CA VAL A 30 2.47 1.64 -16.28
C VAL A 30 2.39 0.18 -15.86
N LEU A 31 1.33 -0.21 -15.16
CA LEU A 31 1.11 -1.57 -14.66
C LEU A 31 0.26 -2.43 -15.62
N ALA A 32 0.00 -1.98 -16.85
CA ALA A 32 -0.87 -2.70 -17.79
C ALA A 32 -0.39 -4.13 -18.09
N TRP A 33 0.93 -4.34 -18.05
CA TRP A 33 1.56 -5.64 -18.24
C TRP A 33 1.68 -6.46 -16.95
N TRP A 34 1.40 -5.86 -15.79
CA TRP A 34 1.56 -6.49 -14.48
C TRP A 34 0.26 -7.12 -14.01
N ASN A 35 0.31 -8.41 -13.68
CA ASN A 35 -0.85 -9.18 -13.21
C ASN A 35 -0.52 -10.00 -11.95
N SER A 36 -0.02 -9.33 -10.92
CA SER A 36 0.38 -9.97 -9.66
C SER A 36 -0.10 -9.16 -8.45
N LYS A 37 0.62 -9.24 -7.32
CA LYS A 37 0.27 -8.59 -6.05
C LYS A 37 0.89 -7.20 -5.96
N LEU A 38 0.12 -6.21 -5.50
CA LEU A 38 0.58 -4.84 -5.31
C LEU A 38 0.24 -4.36 -3.90
N VAL A 39 1.23 -3.92 -3.14
CA VAL A 39 1.01 -3.19 -1.88
C VAL A 39 0.74 -1.73 -2.22
N CYS A 40 -0.45 -1.21 -1.88
CA CYS A 40 -0.83 0.17 -2.15
C CYS A 40 -1.29 0.89 -0.87
N GLY A 41 -1.06 2.20 -0.81
CA GLY A 41 -1.41 3.04 0.33
C GLY A 41 -2.87 3.53 0.34
N ASP A 42 -3.82 2.66 -0.02
CA ASP A 42 -5.27 2.97 -0.09
C ASP A 42 -5.65 4.17 -0.97
N SER A 43 -4.87 4.46 -2.03
CA SER A 43 -5.26 5.46 -3.02
C SER A 43 -6.33 4.89 -3.96
N ALA A 44 -7.48 5.58 -4.04
CA ALA A 44 -8.62 5.21 -4.90
C ALA A 44 -8.23 5.01 -6.37
N ASP A 45 -7.18 5.69 -6.80
CA ASP A 45 -6.59 5.66 -8.13
C ASP A 45 -6.23 4.24 -8.63
N TYR A 46 -5.90 3.30 -7.74
CA TYR A 46 -5.52 1.93 -8.13
C TYR A 46 -6.70 0.97 -8.23
N LYS A 47 -7.86 1.30 -7.67
CA LYS A 47 -8.97 0.36 -7.48
C LYS A 47 -9.48 -0.24 -8.79
N ALA A 48 -9.61 0.59 -9.83
CA ALA A 48 -9.99 0.14 -11.17
C ALA A 48 -8.95 -0.78 -11.85
N GLY A 49 -7.70 -0.81 -11.36
CA GLY A 49 -6.68 -1.75 -11.82
C GLY A 49 -6.83 -3.14 -11.21
N PHE A 50 -7.39 -3.24 -10.00
CA PHE A 50 -7.57 -4.52 -9.32
C PHE A 50 -8.67 -5.39 -9.95
N GLU A 51 -9.70 -4.75 -10.51
CA GLU A 51 -10.73 -5.43 -11.32
C GLU A 51 -10.15 -6.11 -12.58
N LYS A 52 -8.94 -5.73 -13.00
CA LYS A 52 -8.27 -6.24 -14.21
C LYS A 52 -7.24 -7.35 -13.93
N GLY A 53 -7.19 -7.87 -12.70
CA GLY A 53 -6.41 -9.06 -12.32
C GLY A 53 -5.29 -8.82 -11.31
N THR A 54 -4.86 -7.57 -11.11
CA THR A 54 -3.90 -7.25 -10.03
C THR A 54 -4.55 -7.49 -8.67
N THR A 55 -3.89 -8.23 -7.79
CA THR A 55 -4.37 -8.42 -6.41
C THR A 55 -3.91 -7.27 -5.51
N GLU A 56 -4.85 -6.59 -4.88
CA GLU A 56 -4.54 -5.59 -3.86
C GLU A 56 -4.01 -6.24 -2.57
N ILE A 57 -2.92 -5.69 -2.04
CA ILE A 57 -2.38 -6.01 -0.72
C ILE A 57 -2.39 -4.74 0.14
N GLY A 58 -2.99 -4.82 1.32
CA GLY A 58 -3.04 -3.69 2.25
C GLY A 58 -1.65 -3.30 2.75
N CYS A 59 -1.39 -1.99 2.82
CA CYS A 59 -0.15 -1.47 3.39
C CYS A 59 -0.21 -1.45 4.93
N MET A 60 0.63 -2.25 5.59
CA MET A 60 0.68 -2.33 7.06
C MET A 60 1.02 -0.98 7.73
N ALA A 61 1.84 -0.14 7.09
CA ALA A 61 2.13 1.20 7.61
C ALA A 61 0.88 2.09 7.64
N HIS A 62 0.04 2.03 6.60
CA HIS A 62 -1.23 2.76 6.56
C HIS A 62 -2.26 2.18 7.53
N ALA A 63 -2.34 0.84 7.64
CA ALA A 63 -3.20 0.18 8.62
C ALA A 63 -2.84 0.61 10.05
N ARG A 64 -1.55 0.60 10.41
CA ARG A 64 -1.07 1.04 11.73
C ARG A 64 -1.39 2.50 11.99
N ARG A 65 -1.20 3.39 11.01
CA ARG A 65 -1.57 4.82 11.15
C ARG A 65 -3.06 4.98 11.45
N LYS A 66 -3.92 4.28 10.72
CA LYS A 66 -5.37 4.32 10.93
C LYS A 66 -5.78 3.79 12.31
N LEU A 67 -5.15 2.72 12.79
CA LEU A 67 -5.35 2.20 14.14
C LEU A 67 -4.93 3.23 15.20
N PHE A 68 -3.81 3.90 14.99
CA PHE A 68 -3.35 4.98 15.87
C PHE A 68 -4.36 6.13 15.92
N ASP A 69 -4.83 6.61 14.77
CA ASP A 69 -5.81 7.69 14.69
C ASP A 69 -7.13 7.30 15.41
N LEU A 70 -7.58 6.05 15.25
CA LEU A 70 -8.76 5.52 15.94
C LEU A 70 -8.57 5.45 17.46
N HIS A 71 -7.38 5.05 17.92
CA HIS A 71 -7.07 5.01 19.35
C HIS A 71 -7.05 6.42 19.94
N VAL A 72 -6.37 7.38 19.28
CA VAL A 72 -6.29 8.78 19.75
C VAL A 72 -7.67 9.44 19.78
N ALA A 73 -8.50 9.24 18.75
CA ALA A 73 -9.79 9.90 18.66
C ALA A 73 -10.81 9.38 19.69
N ASN A 74 -10.81 8.08 19.98
CA ASN A 74 -11.92 7.44 20.72
C ASN A 74 -11.48 6.54 21.88
N LYS A 75 -10.19 6.50 22.25
CA LYS A 75 -9.61 5.53 23.20
C LYS A 75 -10.01 4.09 22.88
N ASN A 76 -10.05 3.77 21.60
CA ASN A 76 -10.48 2.45 21.15
C ASN A 76 -9.47 1.38 21.63
N GLN A 77 -9.92 0.50 22.54
CA GLN A 77 -9.10 -0.55 23.14
C GLN A 77 -8.68 -1.64 22.14
N LEU A 78 -9.51 -1.93 21.13
CA LEU A 78 -9.16 -2.88 20.07
C LEU A 78 -8.06 -2.29 19.17
N ALA A 79 -8.14 -1.00 18.88
CA ALA A 79 -7.11 -0.31 18.12
C ALA A 79 -5.78 -0.27 18.90
N GLU A 80 -5.85 -0.03 20.21
CA GLU A 80 -4.70 -0.11 21.12
C GLU A 80 -4.05 -1.50 21.09
N GLN A 81 -4.83 -2.56 21.28
CA GLN A 81 -4.34 -3.94 21.25
C GLN A 81 -3.73 -4.29 19.89
N ALA A 82 -4.35 -3.84 18.80
CA ALA A 82 -3.82 -4.03 17.46
C ALA A 82 -2.46 -3.30 17.28
N LEU A 83 -2.32 -2.07 17.79
CA LEU A 83 -1.06 -1.34 17.76
C LEU A 83 0.05 -2.06 18.54
N TYR A 84 -0.26 -2.61 19.71
CA TYR A 84 0.68 -3.41 20.49
C TYR A 84 1.13 -4.67 19.74
N SER A 85 0.18 -5.41 19.18
CA SER A 85 0.43 -6.65 18.42
C SER A 85 1.23 -6.41 17.13
N HIS A 86 1.16 -5.18 16.60
CA HIS A 86 1.79 -4.76 15.35
C HIS A 86 2.98 -3.79 15.59
N GLY A 87 3.48 -3.69 16.82
CA GLY A 87 4.49 -2.70 17.23
C GLY A 87 5.79 -2.75 16.43
N GLY A 88 6.28 -3.96 16.11
CA GLY A 88 7.54 -4.16 15.37
C GLY A 88 7.49 -3.94 13.86
N LEU A 89 6.36 -3.49 13.29
CA LEU A 89 6.20 -3.33 11.84
C LEU A 89 6.79 -2.03 11.26
N LEU A 90 7.34 -1.15 12.10
CA LEU A 90 8.03 0.09 11.70
C LEU A 90 9.42 0.26 12.31
N ASP A 91 9.85 -0.65 13.19
CA ASP A 91 11.20 -0.62 13.76
C ASP A 91 12.14 -1.42 12.85
N THR A 92 12.84 -0.70 11.97
CA THR A 92 14.02 -1.15 11.21
C THR A 92 15.06 -0.05 11.20
#